data_AF-A0A3D8MTX0-F1
#
_entry.id   AF-A0A3D8MTX0-F1
#
_cell.length_a   1.000
_cell.length_b   1.000
_cell.length_c   1.000
_cell.angle_alpha   90.00
_cell.angle_beta   90.00
_cell.angle_gamma   90.00
#
_symmetry.space_group_name_H-M   'P 1'
#
loop_
_entity.id
_entity.type
_entity.pdbx_description
1 polymer ?
#
loop_
_entity_poly.entity_id
_entity_poly.type
_entity_poly.pdbx_seq_one_letter_code
_entity_poly.pdbx_strand_id
1 'polypeptide(L)'
;MYEKDFLRMTTSRHIAASALALFLLVGCSDEEPGAEIGAPVEDHFTEEVRYGALTAEFLYPRAWESEGVAVQAHFMDARGVAVAPALDALEMWRPVRGLRSGSCEQIDVSRVPISGEAASLHLLDVGAIAVEAPVTDASLPPRRLPDLLNAFYGVVYGSEYSWESDAELLDYFPGAIYRFVAPGGPLAGAFDVTLQAPDPMVLVGLNGQELRDQAGASVDWERPVELVWDVAANPSQTDVYIDISAGYGPDRLRVQCRTGDDGAFSVPQASLSPLWQEAGTLEMVVRRVRHQPVQLEGLDETDFFFTTADRFELSQR
;
A
#
# COMPACT_ATOMS: atom_id res chain seq x y z
N MET A 1 3.51 57.54 -26.68
CA MET A 1 4.45 58.45 -27.35
C MET A 1 5.50 58.86 -26.33
N TYR A 2 6.54 58.03 -26.17
CA TYR A 2 7.84 58.41 -25.63
C TYR A 2 8.84 57.40 -26.19
N GLU A 3 9.67 57.93 -27.07
CA GLU A 3 10.70 57.30 -27.87
C GLU A 3 12.02 57.60 -27.17
N LYS A 4 12.88 56.59 -27.00
CA LYS A 4 14.34 56.80 -26.90
C LYS A 4 15.11 55.49 -27.07
N ASP A 5 15.67 55.40 -28.27
CA ASP A 5 16.81 54.57 -28.67
C ASP A 5 18.09 54.89 -27.89
N PHE A 6 19.05 53.95 -27.99
CA PHE A 6 20.51 53.94 -27.76
C PHE A 6 20.87 52.76 -26.83
N LEU A 7 21.77 51.82 -27.12
CA LEU A 7 22.97 51.79 -27.97
C LEU A 7 23.32 50.34 -28.31
N ARG A 8 23.70 50.08 -29.57
CA ARG A 8 24.55 48.95 -29.96
C ARG A 8 25.96 49.18 -29.43
N MET A 9 26.59 48.16 -28.85
CA MET A 9 28.05 48.02 -28.91
C MET A 9 28.46 46.56 -29.09
N THR A 10 29.37 46.41 -30.03
CA THR A 10 29.92 45.21 -30.64
C THR A 10 31.13 44.67 -29.88
N THR A 11 31.36 43.37 -30.07
CA THR A 11 32.67 42.68 -30.14
C THR A 11 33.59 42.69 -28.91
N SER A 12 33.84 41.49 -28.37
CA SER A 12 35.20 40.95 -28.34
C SER A 12 35.18 39.43 -28.23
N ARG A 13 35.89 38.78 -29.15
CA ARG A 13 36.24 37.36 -29.12
C ARG A 13 37.47 37.21 -28.22
N HIS A 14 37.39 36.38 -27.19
CA HIS A 14 38.57 35.74 -26.62
C HIS A 14 38.41 34.23 -26.67
N ILE A 15 39.14 33.65 -27.62
CA ILE A 15 39.55 32.26 -27.63
C ILE A 15 40.60 32.13 -26.53
N ALA A 16 40.30 31.34 -25.50
CA ALA A 16 41.31 30.79 -24.60
C ALA A 16 40.98 29.31 -24.43
N ALA A 17 41.65 28.49 -25.24
CA ALA A 17 41.74 27.07 -25.05
C ALA A 17 42.38 26.81 -23.68
N SER A 18 41.64 26.20 -22.77
CA SER A 18 42.17 25.60 -21.56
C SER A 18 41.78 24.13 -21.58
N ALA A 19 42.77 23.31 -21.92
CA ALA A 19 42.76 21.89 -21.68
C ALA A 19 42.61 21.67 -20.17
N LEU A 20 41.58 20.95 -19.75
CA LEU A 20 41.56 20.37 -18.41
C LEU A 20 41.06 18.93 -18.48
N ALA A 21 42.04 18.07 -18.19
CA ALA A 21 41.97 16.66 -17.80
C ALA A 21 40.57 16.05 -17.60
N LEU A 22 40.23 15.13 -18.49
CA LEU A 22 39.21 14.11 -18.29
C LEU A 22 39.77 13.09 -17.27
N PHE A 23 39.58 13.32 -15.98
CA PHE A 23 39.73 12.26 -14.98
C PHE A 23 38.43 11.44 -15.00
N LEU A 24 38.49 10.27 -15.65
CA LEU A 24 37.53 9.19 -15.48
C LEU A 24 37.72 8.63 -14.06
N LEU A 25 37.09 9.28 -13.08
CA LEU A 25 36.82 8.64 -11.80
C LEU A 25 35.71 7.62 -12.04
N VAL A 26 36.14 6.38 -12.27
CA VAL A 26 35.32 5.19 -12.02
C VAL A 26 35.06 5.20 -10.51
N GLY A 27 34.02 5.90 -10.09
CA GLY A 27 33.44 5.73 -8.78
C GLY A 27 32.76 4.37 -8.78
N CYS A 28 33.39 3.38 -8.14
CA CYS A 28 32.67 2.24 -7.63
C CYS A 28 31.60 2.80 -6.71
N SER A 29 30.36 2.83 -7.19
CA SER A 29 29.21 2.92 -6.30
C SER A 29 29.25 1.65 -5.48
N ASP A 30 29.71 1.75 -4.23
CA ASP A 30 29.37 0.79 -3.19
C ASP A 30 27.85 0.91 -3.03
N GLU A 31 27.14 0.19 -3.89
CA GLU A 31 25.74 -0.13 -3.70
C GLU A 31 25.73 -1.01 -2.46
N GLU A 32 25.47 -0.38 -1.30
CA GLU A 32 25.10 -1.12 -0.10
C GLU A 32 24.04 -2.12 -0.52
N PRO A 33 24.23 -3.43 -0.30
CA PRO A 33 23.18 -4.40 -0.55
C PRO A 33 22.05 -4.04 0.41
N GLY A 34 21.10 -3.24 -0.10
CA GLY A 34 19.82 -3.03 0.53
C GLY A 34 19.31 -4.43 0.84
N ALA A 35 18.98 -4.66 2.10
CA ALA A 35 18.44 -5.93 2.56
C ALA A 35 17.37 -6.37 1.55
N GLU A 36 17.68 -7.37 0.72
CA GLU A 36 16.72 -7.96 -0.18
C GLU A 36 15.59 -8.46 0.71
N ILE A 37 14.45 -7.78 0.62
CA ILE A 37 13.20 -8.16 1.26
C ILE A 37 12.80 -9.49 0.61
N GLY A 38 13.32 -10.60 1.14
CA GLY A 38 13.03 -11.97 0.74
C GLY A 38 13.34 -12.27 -0.73
N ALA A 39 14.21 -13.25 -1.01
CA ALA A 39 14.19 -13.88 -2.32
C ALA A 39 12.72 -14.24 -2.68
N PRO A 40 12.29 -14.09 -3.94
CA PRO A 40 10.97 -14.54 -4.34
C PRO A 40 10.88 -16.02 -3.98
N VAL A 41 10.11 -16.31 -2.93
CA VAL A 41 9.71 -17.67 -2.62
C VAL A 41 8.96 -18.08 -3.87
N GLU A 42 9.55 -18.99 -4.66
CA GLU A 42 8.77 -19.74 -5.63
C GLU A 42 7.51 -20.15 -4.88
N ASP A 43 6.33 -19.79 -5.43
CA ASP A 43 5.01 -20.02 -4.84
C ASP A 43 4.78 -21.54 -4.81
N HIS A 44 5.60 -22.22 -4.02
CA HIS A 44 5.47 -23.59 -3.63
C HIS A 44 4.16 -23.56 -2.88
N PHE A 45 3.15 -24.21 -3.46
CA PHE A 45 2.03 -24.77 -2.73
C PHE A 45 2.61 -25.63 -1.60
N THR A 46 3.01 -24.96 -0.53
CA THR A 46 3.31 -25.56 0.74
C THR A 46 1.97 -26.09 1.23
N GLU A 47 1.97 -27.32 1.72
CA GLU A 47 0.74 -28.00 2.13
C GLU A 47 0.03 -27.26 3.28
N GLU A 48 0.77 -26.43 4.03
CA GLU A 48 0.32 -25.63 5.17
C GLU A 48 1.23 -24.40 5.36
N VAL A 49 0.64 -23.21 5.52
CA VAL A 49 1.33 -21.95 5.87
C VAL A 49 0.56 -21.25 6.97
N ARG A 50 1.26 -20.80 8.01
CA ARG A 50 0.69 -19.96 9.07
C ARG A 50 1.15 -18.53 8.94
N TYR A 51 0.20 -17.63 8.75
CA TYR A 51 0.45 -16.24 8.44
C TYR A 51 -0.33 -15.32 9.36
N GLY A 52 0.29 -14.22 9.78
CA GLY A 52 -0.38 -13.13 10.49
C GLY A 52 -0.29 -11.82 9.70
N ALA A 53 -1.35 -11.04 9.68
CA ALA A 53 -1.28 -9.67 9.23
C ALA A 53 -2.13 -8.73 10.09
N LEU A 54 -1.63 -7.52 10.26
CA LEU A 54 -2.34 -6.40 10.88
C LEU A 54 -2.13 -5.16 10.03
N THR A 55 -3.21 -4.46 9.69
CA THR A 55 -3.18 -3.20 8.96
C THR A 55 -3.92 -2.15 9.76
N ALA A 56 -3.25 -1.04 10.04
CA ALA A 56 -3.84 0.20 10.54
C ALA A 56 -3.83 1.23 9.40
N GLU A 57 -5.00 1.59 8.86
CA GLU A 57 -5.14 2.47 7.70
C GLU A 57 -5.85 3.77 8.07
N PHE A 58 -5.24 4.90 7.74
CA PHE A 58 -5.88 6.21 7.73
C PHE A 58 -6.21 6.61 6.30
N LEU A 59 -7.49 6.88 6.00
CA LEU A 59 -7.93 7.38 4.71
C LEU A 59 -8.00 8.92 4.72
N TYR A 60 -7.32 9.57 3.79
CA TYR A 60 -7.34 11.02 3.66
C TYR A 60 -8.73 11.51 3.22
N PRO A 61 -9.36 12.42 3.99
CA PRO A 61 -10.73 12.83 3.72
C PRO A 61 -10.76 13.85 2.57
N ARG A 62 -11.27 13.45 1.40
CA ARG A 62 -11.49 14.38 0.26
C ARG A 62 -12.85 15.08 0.28
N ALA A 63 -13.88 14.40 0.77
CA ALA A 63 -15.23 14.94 0.85
C ALA A 63 -16.14 14.08 1.76
N TRP A 64 -15.81 13.91 3.05
CA TRP A 64 -16.69 13.30 4.09
C TRP A 64 -16.54 11.79 4.37
N GLU A 65 -15.47 11.12 3.94
CA GLU A 65 -15.18 9.72 4.32
C GLU A 65 -14.15 9.64 5.45
N SER A 66 -14.55 8.94 6.52
CA SER A 66 -13.84 8.56 7.76
C SER A 66 -12.80 9.54 8.34
N GLU A 67 -13.08 10.05 9.53
CA GLU A 67 -12.08 10.64 10.41
C GLU A 67 -11.50 9.52 11.30
N GLY A 68 -10.27 9.08 11.01
CA GLY A 68 -9.52 8.20 11.92
C GLY A 68 -8.84 7.01 11.26
N VAL A 69 -8.24 6.18 12.11
CA VAL A 69 -7.48 4.98 11.72
C VAL A 69 -8.39 3.76 11.90
N ALA A 70 -8.64 3.06 10.80
CA ALA A 70 -9.27 1.75 10.81
C ALA A 70 -8.19 0.68 11.01
N VAL A 71 -8.39 -0.21 11.97
CA VAL A 71 -7.51 -1.37 12.19
C VAL A 71 -8.23 -2.65 11.80
N GLN A 72 -7.55 -3.48 11.02
CA GLN A 72 -7.96 -4.84 10.64
C GLN A 72 -6.80 -5.80 10.93
N ALA A 73 -7.08 -7.01 11.42
CA ALA A 73 -6.07 -8.04 11.58
C ALA A 73 -6.64 -9.43 11.29
N HIS A 74 -5.80 -10.29 10.71
CA HIS A 74 -6.12 -11.68 10.39
C HIS A 74 -4.90 -12.56 10.68
N PHE A 75 -5.13 -13.64 11.41
CA PHE A 75 -4.14 -14.68 11.64
C PHE A 75 -4.72 -15.97 11.08
N MET A 76 -3.94 -16.74 10.33
CA MET A 76 -4.49 -17.86 9.57
C MET A 76 -3.52 -19.04 9.47
N ASP A 77 -4.08 -20.23 9.44
CA ASP A 77 -3.48 -21.48 9.00
C ASP A 77 -4.14 -21.84 7.67
N ALA A 78 -3.39 -21.63 6.58
CA ALA A 78 -3.83 -21.83 5.21
C ALA A 78 -3.26 -23.14 4.68
N ARG A 79 -4.12 -24.03 4.18
CA ARG A 79 -3.73 -25.34 3.63
C ARG A 79 -4.30 -25.50 2.24
N GLY A 80 -3.43 -25.78 1.26
CA GLY A 80 -3.83 -25.89 -0.14
C GLY A 80 -4.39 -24.59 -0.74
N VAL A 81 -4.20 -23.45 -0.06
CA VAL A 81 -4.64 -22.11 -0.49
C VAL A 81 -3.47 -21.16 -0.32
N ALA A 82 -3.18 -20.37 -1.35
CA ALA A 82 -2.18 -19.32 -1.24
C ALA A 82 -2.66 -18.22 -0.26
N VAL A 83 -1.74 -17.64 0.51
CA VAL A 83 -2.06 -16.58 1.48
C VAL A 83 -2.61 -15.32 0.77
N ALA A 84 -2.13 -15.04 -0.45
CA ALA A 84 -2.53 -13.84 -1.20
C ALA A 84 -4.04 -13.77 -1.48
N PRO A 85 -4.63 -14.77 -2.17
CA PRO A 85 -6.04 -14.72 -2.50
C PRO A 85 -6.92 -14.86 -1.25
N ALA A 86 -6.43 -15.52 -0.19
CA ALA A 86 -7.14 -15.60 1.09
C ALA A 86 -7.29 -14.21 1.74
N LEU A 87 -6.22 -13.41 1.77
CA LEU A 87 -6.27 -12.04 2.28
C LEU A 87 -7.11 -11.11 1.39
N ASP A 88 -7.03 -11.28 0.06
CA ASP A 88 -7.87 -10.52 -0.88
C ASP A 88 -9.36 -10.81 -0.67
N ALA A 89 -9.73 -12.07 -0.39
CA ALA A 89 -11.10 -12.46 -0.06
C ALA A 89 -11.59 -11.92 1.30
N LEU A 90 -10.66 -11.61 2.22
CA LEU A 90 -10.92 -10.92 3.48
C LEU A 90 -10.83 -9.39 3.36
N GLU A 91 -10.73 -8.88 2.13
CA GLU A 91 -10.60 -7.47 1.80
C GLU A 91 -9.42 -6.77 2.48
N MET A 92 -8.41 -7.53 2.90
CA MET A 92 -7.22 -6.99 3.54
C MET A 92 -6.20 -6.53 2.50
N TRP A 93 -5.86 -5.24 2.51
CA TRP A 93 -4.80 -4.72 1.66
C TRP A 93 -3.44 -5.29 2.07
N ARG A 94 -2.61 -5.60 1.06
CA ARG A 94 -1.21 -6.00 1.23
C ARG A 94 -0.38 -5.64 -0.01
N PRO A 95 0.93 -5.45 0.14
CA PRO A 95 1.83 -5.33 -0.99
C PRO A 95 2.02 -6.67 -1.71
N VAL A 96 2.18 -6.63 -3.03
CA VAL A 96 2.63 -7.75 -3.85
C VAL A 96 4.07 -8.08 -3.49
N ARG A 97 4.32 -9.33 -3.11
CA ARG A 97 5.66 -9.81 -2.77
C ARG A 97 6.57 -9.77 -4.00
N GLY A 98 7.80 -9.29 -3.80
CA GLY A 98 8.78 -9.18 -4.88
C GLY A 98 8.53 -8.04 -5.86
N LEU A 99 7.49 -7.21 -5.66
CA LEU A 99 7.25 -6.04 -6.49
C LEU A 99 8.42 -5.04 -6.32
N ARG A 100 9.15 -4.81 -7.40
CA ARG A 100 10.32 -3.93 -7.42
C ARG A 100 9.89 -2.47 -7.37
N SER A 101 10.64 -1.64 -6.64
CA SER A 101 10.44 -0.19 -6.68
C SER A 101 10.63 0.34 -8.12
N GLY A 102 9.79 1.29 -8.52
CA GLY A 102 9.77 1.82 -9.89
C GLY A 102 8.98 0.96 -10.88
N SER A 103 8.21 -0.03 -10.42
CA SER A 103 7.51 -0.97 -11.31
C SER A 103 6.05 -1.19 -10.93
N CYS A 104 5.30 -1.71 -11.89
CA CYS A 104 3.89 -2.06 -11.76
C CYS A 104 3.68 -3.52 -12.15
N GLU A 105 2.81 -4.20 -11.43
CA GLU A 105 2.40 -5.57 -11.71
C GLU A 105 0.88 -5.65 -11.85
N GLN A 106 0.44 -6.39 -12.86
CA GLN A 106 -0.97 -6.69 -13.05
C GLN A 106 -1.33 -7.94 -12.24
N ILE A 107 -2.35 -7.82 -11.41
CA ILE A 107 -2.84 -8.87 -10.54
C ILE A 107 -4.18 -9.35 -11.11
N ASP A 108 -4.21 -10.62 -11.49
CA ASP A 108 -5.40 -11.30 -12.02
C ASP A 108 -5.67 -12.54 -11.16
N VAL A 109 -6.51 -12.37 -10.13
CA VAL A 109 -6.79 -13.41 -9.11
C VAL A 109 -7.57 -14.58 -9.70
N SER A 110 -8.30 -14.37 -10.81
CA SER A 110 -9.06 -15.41 -11.51
C SER A 110 -8.19 -16.57 -12.02
N ARG A 111 -6.87 -16.36 -12.07
CA ARG A 111 -5.89 -17.34 -12.56
C ARG A 111 -5.26 -18.20 -11.47
N VAL A 112 -5.53 -17.95 -10.19
CA VAL A 112 -4.96 -18.77 -9.12
C VAL A 112 -5.81 -20.04 -8.97
N PRO A 113 -5.33 -21.22 -9.41
CA PRO A 113 -6.10 -22.43 -9.27
C PRO A 113 -6.16 -22.80 -7.79
N ILE A 114 -7.35 -22.79 -7.20
CA ILE A 114 -7.59 -23.41 -5.90
C ILE A 114 -7.46 -24.92 -6.11
N SER A 115 -6.31 -25.49 -5.78
CA SER A 115 -6.04 -26.90 -6.06
C SER A 115 -6.68 -27.80 -5.00
N GLY A 116 -7.74 -28.51 -5.38
CA GLY A 116 -8.12 -29.78 -4.75
C GLY A 116 -9.14 -29.72 -3.60
N GLU A 117 -9.74 -30.89 -3.35
CA GLU A 117 -10.79 -31.18 -2.34
C GLU A 117 -10.33 -30.97 -0.87
N ALA A 118 -9.15 -30.39 -0.62
CA ALA A 118 -8.54 -30.24 0.71
C ALA A 118 -8.13 -28.78 1.06
N ALA A 119 -8.53 -27.79 0.24
CA ALA A 119 -8.31 -26.38 0.55
C ALA A 119 -9.06 -25.98 1.84
N SER A 120 -8.33 -25.45 2.82
CA SER A 120 -8.92 -24.93 4.06
C SER A 120 -8.19 -23.70 4.57
N LEU A 121 -8.95 -22.78 5.15
CA LEU A 121 -8.46 -21.58 5.81
C LEU A 121 -9.03 -21.54 7.23
N HIS A 122 -8.16 -21.72 8.21
CA HIS A 122 -8.52 -21.62 9.62
C HIS A 122 -7.99 -20.30 10.17
N LEU A 123 -8.90 -19.39 10.52
CA LEU A 123 -8.55 -18.10 11.11
C LEU A 123 -8.31 -18.24 12.61
N LEU A 124 -7.09 -17.95 13.03
CA LEU A 124 -6.56 -18.20 14.36
C LEU A 124 -6.97 -17.11 15.35
N ASP A 125 -7.28 -17.54 16.58
CA ASP A 125 -7.59 -16.64 17.68
C ASP A 125 -6.32 -16.30 18.47
N VAL A 126 -6.05 -15.00 18.64
CA VAL A 126 -4.94 -14.43 19.43
C VAL A 126 -5.44 -13.70 20.68
N GLY A 127 -6.74 -13.80 20.97
CA GLY A 127 -7.41 -13.00 21.99
C GLY A 127 -7.70 -11.58 21.52
N ALA A 128 -8.33 -10.77 22.38
CA ALA A 128 -8.60 -9.38 22.07
C ALA A 128 -7.30 -8.60 21.87
N ILE A 129 -7.23 -7.82 20.80
CA ILE A 129 -6.09 -6.96 20.49
C ILE A 129 -6.35 -5.58 21.10
N ALA A 130 -5.55 -5.18 22.07
CA ALA A 130 -5.55 -3.81 22.58
C ALA A 130 -4.75 -2.93 21.61
N VAL A 131 -5.33 -1.78 21.24
CA VAL A 131 -4.68 -0.76 20.42
C VAL A 131 -4.57 0.51 21.25
N GLU A 132 -3.36 0.86 21.66
CA GLU A 132 -3.05 2.09 22.37
C GLU A 132 -2.67 3.15 21.33
N ALA A 133 -3.52 4.17 21.16
CA ALA A 133 -3.22 5.34 20.33
C ALA A 133 -2.87 6.55 21.23
N PRO A 134 -2.43 7.69 20.67
CA PRO A 134 -2.00 8.83 21.48
C PRO A 134 -3.07 9.43 22.40
N VAL A 135 -4.35 9.27 22.03
CA VAL A 135 -5.49 9.92 22.73
C VAL A 135 -6.54 8.91 23.14
N THR A 136 -6.86 7.97 22.25
CA THR A 136 -7.97 7.03 22.41
C THR A 136 -7.45 5.61 22.31
N ASP A 137 -7.71 4.79 23.32
CA ASP A 137 -7.42 3.36 23.25
C ASP A 137 -8.62 2.64 22.66
N ALA A 138 -8.39 1.61 21.85
CA ALA A 138 -9.43 0.72 21.35
C ALA A 138 -9.12 -0.74 21.72
N SER A 139 -10.16 -1.56 21.69
CA SER A 139 -10.03 -3.01 21.77
C SER A 139 -10.69 -3.66 20.57
N LEU A 140 -9.97 -4.55 19.89
CA LEU A 140 -10.48 -5.36 18.79
C LEU A 140 -10.81 -6.75 19.35
N PRO A 141 -12.07 -7.01 19.77
CA PRO A 141 -12.46 -8.34 20.21
C PRO A 141 -12.46 -9.31 19.02
N PRO A 142 -12.13 -10.60 19.23
CA PRO A 142 -12.24 -11.62 18.20
C PRO A 142 -13.69 -11.80 17.78
N ARG A 143 -13.96 -11.78 16.48
CA ARG A 143 -15.30 -11.97 15.92
C ARG A 143 -15.34 -13.25 15.10
N ARG A 144 -16.21 -14.18 15.48
CA ARG A 144 -16.32 -15.45 14.76
C ARG A 144 -16.99 -15.21 13.41
N LEU A 145 -16.35 -15.66 12.34
CA LEU A 145 -17.03 -15.77 11.06
C LEU A 145 -18.03 -16.93 11.14
N PRO A 146 -19.25 -16.76 10.60
CA PRO A 146 -20.12 -17.90 10.41
C PRO A 146 -19.43 -18.91 9.50
N ASP A 147 -19.62 -20.20 9.76
CA ASP A 147 -19.01 -21.27 8.96
C ASP A 147 -19.55 -21.20 7.53
N LEU A 148 -18.79 -20.57 6.64
CA LEU A 148 -19.11 -20.48 5.22
C LEU A 148 -18.40 -21.65 4.52
N LEU A 149 -19.19 -22.62 4.04
CA LEU A 149 -18.77 -23.67 3.11
C LEU A 149 -17.78 -24.73 3.68
N ASN A 150 -17.70 -24.94 4.99
CA ASN A 150 -16.80 -25.88 5.68
C ASN A 150 -15.29 -25.66 5.46
N ALA A 151 -14.90 -24.71 4.61
CA ALA A 151 -13.51 -24.42 4.26
C ALA A 151 -12.98 -23.18 4.99
N PHE A 152 -13.85 -22.31 5.48
CA PHE A 152 -13.51 -21.06 6.16
C PHE A 152 -14.16 -21.02 7.53
N TYR A 153 -13.36 -21.00 8.59
CA TYR A 153 -13.84 -20.88 9.96
C TYR A 153 -12.78 -20.22 10.84
N GLY A 154 -13.21 -19.62 11.95
CA GLY A 154 -12.31 -18.98 12.91
C GLY A 154 -12.72 -17.55 13.26
N VAL A 155 -11.73 -16.69 13.53
CA VAL A 155 -11.98 -15.31 14.00
C VAL A 155 -11.31 -14.24 13.14
N VAL A 156 -11.98 -13.10 13.01
CA VAL A 156 -11.46 -11.88 12.39
C VAL A 156 -11.43 -10.74 13.39
N TYR A 157 -10.56 -9.78 13.15
CA TYR A 157 -10.44 -8.56 13.96
C TYR A 157 -10.62 -7.36 13.04
N GLY A 158 -11.47 -6.42 13.45
CA GLY A 158 -11.68 -5.21 12.68
C GLY A 158 -12.43 -4.15 13.48
N SER A 159 -12.00 -2.90 13.33
CA SER A 159 -12.69 -1.73 13.88
C SER A 159 -13.96 -1.39 13.09
N GLU A 160 -13.93 -1.53 11.75
CA GLU A 160 -15.03 -1.17 10.82
C GLU A 160 -16.32 -2.01 10.93
N TYR A 161 -16.26 -3.21 11.50
CA TYR A 161 -17.39 -4.16 11.45
C TYR A 161 -18.38 -4.04 12.60
N SER A 162 -18.32 -3.03 13.49
CA SER A 162 -19.24 -2.97 14.64
C SER A 162 -20.65 -2.59 14.20
N TRP A 163 -21.44 -3.60 13.84
CA TRP A 163 -22.84 -3.43 13.44
C TRP A 163 -23.74 -2.89 14.56
N GLU A 164 -23.27 -2.88 15.80
CA GLU A 164 -24.09 -2.60 16.99
C GLU A 164 -23.72 -1.34 17.80
N SER A 165 -22.61 -0.66 17.49
CA SER A 165 -22.26 0.61 18.15
C SER A 165 -21.08 1.24 17.46
N ASP A 166 -21.11 2.57 17.30
CA ASP A 166 -20.02 3.46 16.86
C ASP A 166 -18.67 2.75 16.87
N ALA A 167 -18.22 2.31 15.69
CA ALA A 167 -16.85 1.83 15.55
C ALA A 167 -15.94 2.93 16.07
N GLU A 168 -15.25 2.69 17.18
CA GLU A 168 -14.28 3.62 17.71
C GLU A 168 -13.10 3.65 16.73
N LEU A 169 -13.23 4.50 15.71
CA LEU A 169 -12.11 4.89 14.88
C LEU A 169 -11.10 5.58 15.78
N LEU A 170 -9.84 5.17 15.65
CA LEU A 170 -8.78 5.78 16.44
C LEU A 170 -8.44 7.15 15.84
N ASP A 171 -8.13 8.12 16.69
CA ASP A 171 -7.61 9.39 16.22
C ASP A 171 -6.30 9.18 15.45
N TYR A 172 -6.11 9.93 14.37
CA TYR A 172 -4.89 9.89 13.56
C TYR A 172 -3.95 11.06 13.88
N PHE A 173 -2.70 10.74 14.22
CA PHE A 173 -1.65 11.74 14.45
C PHE A 173 -0.38 11.38 13.64
N PRO A 174 0.01 12.18 12.64
CA PRO A 174 1.23 11.94 11.85
C PRO A 174 2.47 11.77 12.74
N GLY A 175 3.24 10.72 12.50
CA GLY A 175 4.47 10.43 13.25
C GLY A 175 4.25 9.94 14.69
N ALA A 176 3.02 9.78 15.16
CA ALA A 176 2.76 9.21 16.48
C ALA A 176 2.95 7.70 16.51
N ILE A 177 3.23 7.15 17.69
CA ILE A 177 3.43 5.71 17.90
C ILE A 177 2.11 5.09 18.38
N TYR A 178 1.69 4.02 17.73
CA TYR A 178 0.55 3.19 18.08
C TYR A 178 1.08 1.85 18.55
N ARG A 179 0.51 1.30 19.62
CA ARG A 179 0.94 0.02 20.19
C ARG A 179 -0.18 -1.00 20.11
N PHE A 180 0.14 -2.17 19.59
CA PHE A 180 -0.77 -3.29 19.37
C PHE A 180 -0.35 -4.44 20.27
N VAL A 181 -1.23 -4.86 21.17
CA VAL A 181 -0.94 -5.90 22.17
C VAL A 181 -2.01 -6.97 22.13
N ALA A 182 -1.61 -8.24 22.06
CA ALA A 182 -2.53 -9.36 22.23
C ALA A 182 -1.91 -10.46 23.11
N PRO A 183 -2.73 -11.17 23.91
CA PRO A 183 -2.25 -12.22 24.79
C PRO A 183 -1.80 -13.49 24.05
N GLY A 184 -2.15 -13.62 22.76
CA GLY A 184 -1.94 -14.85 21.99
C GLY A 184 -3.02 -15.90 22.28
N GLY A 185 -2.99 -16.96 21.49
CA GLY A 185 -3.84 -18.14 21.62
C GLY A 185 -3.07 -19.45 21.43
N PRO A 186 -3.76 -20.59 21.33
CA PRO A 186 -3.11 -21.91 21.31
C PRO A 186 -2.20 -22.15 20.10
N LEU A 187 -2.44 -21.44 18.99
CA LEU A 187 -1.74 -21.63 17.70
C LEU A 187 -0.95 -20.40 17.25
N ALA A 188 -1.02 -19.29 18.00
CA ALA A 188 -0.34 -18.04 17.68
C ALA A 188 0.05 -17.34 18.99
N GLY A 189 1.34 -17.01 19.15
CA GLY A 189 1.88 -16.44 20.38
C GLY A 189 1.39 -15.03 20.70
N ALA A 190 1.68 -14.58 21.92
CA ALA A 190 1.44 -13.21 22.34
C ALA A 190 2.28 -12.21 21.54
N PHE A 191 1.83 -10.97 21.45
CA PHE A 191 2.60 -9.91 20.82
C PHE A 191 2.42 -8.55 21.49
N ASP A 192 3.44 -7.72 21.33
CA ASP A 192 3.50 -6.31 21.73
C ASP A 192 4.33 -5.58 20.68
N VAL A 193 3.65 -4.88 19.76
CA VAL A 193 4.26 -4.28 18.58
C VAL A 193 3.90 -2.81 18.53
N THR A 194 4.89 -1.97 18.24
CA THR A 194 4.66 -0.53 18.04
C THR A 194 4.88 -0.16 16.59
N LEU A 195 3.94 0.56 15.98
CA LEU A 195 4.10 1.15 14.65
C LEU A 195 4.02 2.67 14.75
N GLN A 196 4.84 3.36 13.99
CA GLN A 196 4.74 4.81 13.85
C GLN A 196 3.86 5.14 12.65
N ALA A 197 2.85 6.00 12.84
CA ALA A 197 1.98 6.47 11.76
C ALA A 197 2.81 7.25 10.70
N PRO A 198 2.62 6.98 9.39
CA PRO A 198 3.23 7.79 8.33
C PRO A 198 2.71 9.23 8.33
N ASP A 199 3.26 10.10 7.49
CA ASP A 199 2.58 11.36 7.14
C ASP A 199 1.35 11.06 6.26
N PRO A 200 0.31 11.93 6.23
CA PRO A 200 -0.87 11.71 5.42
C PRO A 200 -0.51 11.64 3.92
N MET A 201 -0.99 10.62 3.21
CA MET A 201 -0.89 10.58 1.76
C MET A 201 -1.89 11.57 1.16
N VAL A 202 -1.40 12.49 0.33
CA VAL A 202 -2.22 13.53 -0.31
C VAL A 202 -1.80 13.65 -1.76
N LEU A 203 -2.66 13.18 -2.66
CA LEU A 203 -2.48 13.33 -4.10
C LEU A 203 -2.81 14.78 -4.51
N VAL A 204 -1.82 15.53 -4.97
CA VAL A 204 -1.96 16.95 -5.30
C VAL A 204 -2.12 17.19 -6.80
N GLY A 205 -1.68 16.25 -7.64
CA GLY A 205 -1.77 16.40 -9.08
C GLY A 205 -1.89 15.10 -9.85
N LEU A 206 -2.55 15.18 -11.01
CA LEU A 206 -2.68 14.09 -11.97
C LEU A 206 -2.62 14.63 -13.40
N ASN A 207 -1.71 14.12 -14.23
CA ASN A 207 -1.50 14.56 -15.62
C ASN A 207 -1.37 16.10 -15.77
N GLY A 208 -0.79 16.77 -14.77
CA GLY A 208 -0.64 18.23 -14.73
C GLY A 208 -1.88 19.01 -14.27
N GLN A 209 -2.99 18.34 -13.99
CA GLN A 209 -4.17 18.92 -13.33
C GLN A 209 -3.96 18.91 -11.81
N GLU A 210 -4.31 20.02 -11.14
CA GLU A 210 -4.35 20.11 -9.68
C GLU A 210 -5.61 19.40 -9.14
N LEU A 211 -5.43 18.54 -8.14
CA LEU A 211 -6.48 17.66 -7.60
C LEU A 211 -6.97 18.05 -6.19
N ARG A 212 -6.53 19.19 -5.66
CA ARG A 212 -6.95 19.62 -4.32
C ARG A 212 -8.50 19.70 -4.28
N ASP A 213 -9.09 19.02 -3.30
CA ASP A 213 -10.54 18.94 -3.06
C ASP A 213 -11.38 18.24 -4.14
N GLN A 214 -10.75 17.50 -5.06
CA GLN A 214 -11.46 16.66 -6.03
C GLN A 214 -11.54 15.22 -5.52
N ALA A 215 -12.56 14.46 -5.92
CA ALA A 215 -12.68 13.02 -5.63
C ALA A 215 -12.44 12.14 -6.87
N GLY A 216 -12.34 12.74 -8.05
CA GLY A 216 -12.06 12.04 -9.29
C GLY A 216 -11.56 12.95 -10.40
N ALA A 217 -10.99 12.36 -11.46
CA ALA A 217 -10.51 13.08 -12.64
C ALA A 217 -10.70 12.28 -13.93
N SER A 218 -10.79 13.01 -15.03
CA SER A 218 -10.85 12.44 -16.38
C SER A 218 -9.44 12.32 -16.96
N VAL A 219 -9.10 11.14 -17.47
CA VAL A 219 -7.75 10.83 -17.96
C VAL A 219 -7.76 10.39 -19.42
N ASP A 220 -6.72 10.80 -20.15
CA ASP A 220 -6.43 10.26 -21.49
C ASP A 220 -5.80 8.87 -21.33
N TRP A 221 -6.61 7.82 -21.51
CA TRP A 221 -6.24 6.43 -21.29
C TRP A 221 -5.20 5.90 -22.31
N GLU A 222 -4.91 6.66 -23.37
CA GLU A 222 -3.85 6.36 -24.33
C GLU A 222 -2.46 6.86 -23.85
N ARG A 223 -2.39 7.52 -22.70
CA ARG A 223 -1.16 8.06 -22.10
C ARG A 223 -0.88 7.43 -20.74
N PRO A 224 0.39 7.50 -20.28
CA PRO A 224 0.71 7.21 -18.89
C PRO A 224 -0.09 8.12 -17.95
N VAL A 225 -0.40 7.61 -16.76
CA VAL A 225 -1.00 8.40 -15.69
C VAL A 225 0.13 8.92 -14.80
N GLU A 226 0.38 10.23 -14.89
CA GLU A 226 1.38 10.93 -14.10
C GLU A 226 0.75 11.39 -12.79
N LEU A 227 1.27 10.89 -11.66
CA LEU A 227 0.80 11.19 -10.32
C LEU A 227 1.79 12.09 -9.60
N VAL A 228 1.28 13.02 -8.78
CA VAL A 228 2.08 13.89 -7.91
C VAL A 228 1.43 13.99 -6.53
N TRP A 229 2.21 13.82 -5.47
CA TRP A 229 1.75 13.87 -4.08
C TRP A 229 2.71 14.64 -3.16
N ASP A 230 2.21 15.00 -1.97
CA ASP A 230 3.03 15.63 -0.93
C ASP A 230 4.00 14.61 -0.30
N VAL A 231 5.30 14.87 -0.38
CA VAL A 231 6.37 13.99 0.16
C VAL A 231 6.38 14.02 1.69
N ALA A 232 6.58 12.86 2.33
CA ALA A 232 6.73 12.79 3.79
C ALA A 232 7.98 13.54 4.29
N ALA A 233 7.97 13.93 5.56
CA ALA A 233 9.13 14.51 6.23
C ALA A 233 10.31 13.52 6.29
N ASN A 234 10.04 12.22 6.36
CA ASN A 234 11.05 11.14 6.41
C ASN A 234 10.78 10.09 5.32
N PRO A 235 11.04 10.40 4.04
CA PRO A 235 10.62 9.57 2.91
C PRO A 235 11.37 8.23 2.81
N SER A 236 12.59 8.14 3.36
CA SER A 236 13.41 6.92 3.32
C SER A 236 12.87 5.77 4.20
N GLN A 237 11.88 6.03 5.04
CA GLN A 237 11.25 5.05 5.92
C GLN A 237 9.89 4.56 5.41
N THR A 238 9.50 4.97 4.20
CA THR A 238 8.16 4.72 3.67
C THR A 238 8.23 4.33 2.20
N ASP A 239 7.48 3.29 1.85
CA ASP A 239 7.18 2.96 0.47
C ASP A 239 5.85 3.58 0.07
N VAL A 240 5.70 3.91 -1.22
CA VAL A 240 4.43 4.33 -1.83
C VAL A 240 3.93 3.22 -2.74
N TYR A 241 2.68 2.83 -2.53
CA TYR A 241 1.97 1.86 -3.35
C TYR A 241 0.82 2.54 -4.08
N ILE A 242 0.65 2.21 -5.35
CA ILE A 242 -0.46 2.69 -6.18
C ILE A 242 -1.27 1.48 -6.59
N ASP A 243 -2.48 1.36 -6.06
CA ASP A 243 -3.44 0.31 -6.42
C ASP A 243 -4.49 0.90 -7.35
N ILE A 244 -4.69 0.29 -8.51
CA ILE A 244 -5.72 0.70 -9.48
C ILE A 244 -6.56 -0.52 -9.82
N SER A 245 -7.87 -0.47 -9.66
CA SER A 245 -8.75 -1.62 -9.92
C SER A 245 -9.96 -1.29 -10.79
N ALA A 246 -10.34 -2.27 -11.61
CA ALA A 246 -11.59 -2.28 -12.37
C ALA A 246 -12.70 -2.93 -11.53
N GLY A 247 -13.38 -2.13 -10.69
CA GLY A 247 -14.50 -2.59 -9.86
C GLY A 247 -14.13 -3.08 -8.46
N TYR A 248 -14.99 -3.89 -7.86
CA TYR A 248 -14.92 -4.36 -6.48
C TYR A 248 -14.92 -5.90 -6.39
N GLY A 249 -14.50 -6.43 -5.25
CA GLY A 249 -14.49 -7.88 -4.98
C GLY A 249 -13.17 -8.59 -5.32
N PRO A 250 -13.01 -9.86 -4.92
CA PRO A 250 -11.73 -10.57 -4.96
C PRO A 250 -11.22 -10.90 -6.37
N ASP A 251 -12.13 -11.10 -7.33
CA ASP A 251 -11.79 -11.47 -8.71
C ASP A 251 -11.47 -10.25 -9.61
N ARG A 252 -11.44 -9.06 -9.03
CA ARG A 252 -11.25 -7.82 -9.80
C ARG A 252 -9.85 -7.76 -10.41
N LEU A 253 -9.79 -7.32 -11.66
CA LEU A 253 -8.52 -7.01 -12.31
C LEU A 253 -7.95 -5.73 -11.68
N ARG A 254 -6.71 -5.81 -11.21
CA ARG A 254 -6.03 -4.65 -10.62
C ARG A 254 -4.56 -4.57 -11.02
N VAL A 255 -4.00 -3.37 -10.91
CA VAL A 255 -2.57 -3.10 -11.03
C VAL A 255 -2.11 -2.59 -9.68
N GLN A 256 -0.97 -3.10 -9.21
CA GLN A 256 -0.26 -2.51 -8.09
C GLN A 256 1.11 -2.06 -8.54
N CYS A 257 1.45 -0.80 -8.24
CA CYS A 257 2.79 -0.25 -8.44
C CYS A 257 3.45 0.03 -7.10
N ARG A 258 4.79 0.00 -7.07
CA ARG A 258 5.60 0.39 -5.92
C ARG A 258 6.62 1.43 -6.33
N THR A 259 6.80 2.44 -5.49
CA THR A 259 7.87 3.44 -5.64
C THR A 259 8.31 3.94 -4.26
N GLY A 260 9.45 4.63 -4.20
CA GLY A 260 9.82 5.39 -3.00
C GLY A 260 8.94 6.64 -2.85
N ASP A 261 8.94 7.25 -1.67
CA ASP A 261 8.22 8.51 -1.46
C ASP A 261 9.02 9.71 -2.02
N ASP A 262 9.10 9.82 -3.35
CA ASP A 262 9.81 10.88 -4.07
C ASP A 262 8.89 11.99 -4.61
N GLY A 263 7.58 11.83 -4.44
CA GLY A 263 6.56 12.82 -4.75
C GLY A 263 5.93 12.70 -6.14
N ALA A 264 6.38 11.77 -6.97
CA ALA A 264 5.78 11.56 -8.29
C ALA A 264 5.97 10.14 -8.84
N PHE A 265 5.02 9.67 -9.64
CA PHE A 265 5.16 8.40 -10.34
C PHE A 265 4.34 8.37 -11.63
N SER A 266 4.90 7.73 -12.66
CA SER A 266 4.22 7.52 -13.94
C SER A 266 3.75 6.08 -14.04
N VAL A 267 2.44 5.86 -13.98
CA VAL A 267 1.87 4.53 -14.21
C VAL A 267 1.86 4.27 -15.72
N PRO A 268 2.57 3.23 -16.21
CA PRO A 268 2.64 2.96 -17.64
C PRO A 268 1.26 2.65 -18.22
N GLN A 269 0.95 3.25 -19.38
CA GLN A 269 -0.30 3.02 -20.09
C GLN A 269 -0.56 1.53 -20.37
N ALA A 270 0.50 0.78 -20.69
CA ALA A 270 0.41 -0.65 -20.97
C ALA A 270 -0.12 -1.46 -19.79
N SER A 271 0.14 -1.02 -18.56
CA SER A 271 -0.39 -1.66 -17.34
C SER A 271 -1.88 -1.37 -17.16
N LEU A 272 -2.36 -0.20 -17.59
CA LEU A 272 -3.75 0.24 -17.40
C LEU A 272 -4.70 -0.19 -18.52
N SER A 273 -4.19 -0.42 -19.72
CA SER A 273 -5.00 -0.79 -20.89
C SER A 273 -5.98 -1.95 -20.63
N PRO A 274 -5.57 -3.06 -19.97
CA PRO A 274 -6.49 -4.15 -19.63
C PRO A 274 -7.63 -3.72 -18.68
N LEU A 275 -7.36 -2.81 -17.74
CA LEU A 275 -8.36 -2.34 -16.77
C LEU A 275 -9.41 -1.47 -17.46
N TRP A 276 -9.00 -0.59 -18.38
CA TRP A 276 -9.92 0.24 -19.17
C TRP A 276 -10.78 -0.54 -20.15
N GLN A 277 -10.33 -1.73 -20.58
CA GLN A 277 -11.14 -2.61 -21.41
C GLN A 277 -12.26 -3.29 -20.60
N GLU A 278 -12.05 -3.48 -19.30
CA GLU A 278 -13.00 -4.08 -18.38
C GLU A 278 -14.02 -3.07 -17.85
N ALA A 279 -13.58 -1.85 -17.53
CA ALA A 279 -14.41 -0.81 -16.91
C ALA A 279 -14.15 0.60 -17.49
N GLY A 280 -15.23 1.40 -17.61
CA GLY A 280 -15.15 2.80 -18.03
C GLY A 280 -14.70 3.76 -16.91
N THR A 281 -14.65 3.28 -15.67
CA THR A 281 -14.18 3.99 -14.48
C THR A 281 -13.30 3.06 -13.65
N LEU A 282 -12.19 3.57 -13.14
CA LEU A 282 -11.26 2.84 -12.27
C LEU A 282 -11.20 3.49 -10.89
N GLU A 283 -11.07 2.67 -9.85
CA GLU A 283 -10.71 3.14 -8.52
C GLU A 283 -9.18 3.16 -8.42
N MET A 284 -8.61 4.27 -7.97
CA MET A 284 -7.20 4.40 -7.64
C MET A 284 -7.05 4.71 -6.16
N VAL A 285 -6.14 4.01 -5.49
CA VAL A 285 -5.74 4.31 -4.12
C VAL A 285 -4.23 4.42 -4.08
N VAL A 286 -3.74 5.58 -3.64
CA VAL A 286 -2.32 5.82 -3.40
C VAL A 286 -2.08 5.68 -1.90
N ARG A 287 -1.13 4.84 -1.51
CA ARG A 287 -0.83 4.54 -0.11
C ARG A 287 0.61 4.88 0.21
N ARG A 288 0.83 5.56 1.34
CA ARG A 288 2.11 5.59 2.02
C ARG A 288 2.12 4.50 3.09
N VAL A 289 3.15 3.68 3.10
CA VAL A 289 3.17 2.45 3.89
C VAL A 289 4.41 2.42 4.77
N ARG A 290 4.19 2.11 6.05
CA ARG A 290 5.23 1.68 6.98
C ARG A 290 4.99 0.21 7.30
N HIS A 291 5.99 -0.60 7.04
CA HIS A 291 5.95 -2.04 7.27
C HIS A 291 6.91 -2.41 8.40
N GLN A 292 6.44 -3.29 9.28
CA GLN A 292 7.27 -3.94 10.27
C GLN A 292 7.03 -5.45 10.20
N PRO A 293 8.02 -6.24 9.77
CA PRO A 293 7.94 -7.69 9.93
C PRO A 293 8.03 -8.03 11.43
N VAL A 294 7.19 -8.95 11.87
CA VAL A 294 7.12 -9.40 13.26
C VAL A 294 7.33 -10.91 13.28
N GLN A 295 8.12 -11.41 14.22
CA GLN A 295 8.19 -12.85 14.47
C GLN A 295 7.23 -13.20 15.60
N LEU A 296 6.20 -13.97 15.30
CA LEU A 296 5.28 -14.52 16.30
C LEU A 296 5.48 -16.02 16.46
N GLU A 297 5.39 -16.49 17.70
CA GLU A 297 5.45 -17.92 17.97
C GLU A 297 4.26 -18.63 17.30
N GLY A 298 4.51 -19.75 16.62
CA GLY A 298 3.48 -20.54 15.96
C GLY A 298 3.08 -20.07 14.56
N LEU A 299 3.56 -18.90 14.10
CA LEU A 299 3.38 -18.40 12.74
C LEU A 299 4.69 -18.44 11.96
N ASP A 300 4.61 -18.74 10.67
CA ASP A 300 5.76 -18.77 9.78
C ASP A 300 6.20 -17.35 9.40
N GLU A 301 5.22 -16.46 9.21
CA GLU A 301 5.46 -15.06 8.82
C GLU A 301 4.37 -14.16 9.41
N THR A 302 4.72 -12.92 9.73
CA THR A 302 3.77 -11.93 10.20
C THR A 302 4.14 -10.53 9.73
N ASP A 303 3.20 -9.86 9.08
CA ASP A 303 3.40 -8.51 8.52
C ASP A 303 2.47 -7.49 9.15
N PHE A 304 3.04 -6.47 9.79
CA PHE A 304 2.26 -5.39 10.39
C PHE A 304 2.48 -4.11 9.57
N PHE A 305 1.39 -3.47 9.18
CA PHE A 305 1.38 -2.28 8.34
C PHE A 305 0.66 -1.13 9.02
N PHE A 306 1.24 0.06 8.89
CA PHE A 306 0.53 1.31 9.08
C PHE A 306 0.49 2.05 7.75
N THR A 307 -0.69 2.28 7.21
CA THR A 307 -0.90 2.93 5.92
C THR A 307 -1.62 4.26 6.09
N THR A 308 -1.26 5.23 5.25
CA THR A 308 -2.10 6.40 4.98
C THR A 308 -2.44 6.36 3.50
N ALA A 309 -3.72 6.51 3.18
CA ALA A 309 -4.24 6.27 1.86
C ALA A 309 -4.97 7.50 1.32
N ASP A 310 -4.97 7.66 0.02
CA ASP A 310 -5.78 8.65 -0.67
C ASP A 310 -6.50 7.98 -1.85
N ARG A 311 -7.83 8.00 -1.82
CA ARG A 311 -8.70 7.32 -2.79
C ARG A 311 -9.22 8.31 -3.82
N PHE A 312 -9.25 7.88 -5.08
CA PHE A 312 -9.62 8.71 -6.20
C PHE A 312 -10.27 7.90 -7.33
N GLU A 313 -11.28 8.47 -7.99
CA GLU A 313 -11.90 7.87 -9.17
C GLU A 313 -11.24 8.37 -10.46
N LEU A 314 -10.94 7.46 -11.39
CA LEU A 314 -10.47 7.79 -12.73
C LEU A 314 -11.55 7.47 -13.74
N SER A 315 -11.93 8.43 -14.58
CA SER A 315 -12.88 8.23 -15.68
C SER A 315 -12.18 8.39 -17.03
N GLN A 316 -12.56 7.58 -18.01
CA GLN A 316 -12.05 7.69 -19.37
C GLN A 316 -12.51 9.00 -20.04
N ARG A 317 -11.59 9.71 -20.71
CA ARG A 317 -11.92 10.85 -21.58
C ARG A 317 -12.12 10.45 -23.04
#